data_AF-A0A8T6MFR8-F1
#
_entry.id   AF-A0A8T6MFR8-F1
#
_cell.length_a   1.000
_cell.length_b   1.000
_cell.length_c   1.000
_cell.angle_alpha   90.00
_cell.angle_beta   90.00
_cell.angle_gamma   90.00
#
_symmetry.space_group_name_H-M   'P 1'
#
loop_
_entity.id
_entity.type
_entity.pdbx_description
1 polymer ?
#
loop_
_entity_poly.entity_id
_entity_poly.type
_entity_poly.pdbx_seq_one_letter_code
_entity_poly.pdbx_strand_id
1 'polypeptide(L)'
;MKKILSRFLTRLSTKMLNIDDLKTPKELEPLLEYRPVNLCSKNLDDFLLKLRHKHLVNHIIVTDLEGIVIGSTEKDLREGFKSAAMYNYINTEIKELSIILIESKGWNIIFKYSDNVYFIKANDSLSRIEVMAIVNDLENYLKVIK
;
A
#
# COMPACT_ATOMS: atom_id res chain seq x y z
N MET A 1 49.49 31.43 -5.06
CA MET A 1 49.05 30.88 -6.37
C MET A 1 48.49 29.46 -6.30
N LYS A 2 49.20 28.46 -5.78
CA LYS A 2 48.73 27.04 -5.76
C LYS A 2 47.36 26.80 -5.11
N LYS A 3 47.03 27.51 -4.01
CA LYS A 3 45.73 27.41 -3.31
C LYS A 3 44.53 28.01 -4.05
N ILE A 4 44.77 28.97 -4.96
CA ILE A 4 43.69 29.61 -5.74
C ILE A 4 43.31 28.72 -6.92
N LEU A 5 44.33 28.16 -7.59
CA LEU A 5 44.16 27.21 -8.68
C LEU A 5 43.42 25.93 -8.21
N SER A 6 43.78 25.40 -7.04
CA SER A 6 43.11 24.21 -6.49
C SER A 6 41.64 24.43 -6.16
N ARG A 7 41.26 25.63 -5.70
CA ARG A 7 39.86 26.01 -5.43
C ARG A 7 39.06 26.19 -6.72
N PHE A 8 39.70 26.66 -7.79
CA PHE A 8 39.06 26.81 -9.08
C PHE A 8 38.82 25.45 -9.75
N LEU A 9 39.81 24.55 -9.69
CA LEU A 9 39.70 23.18 -10.18
C LEU A 9 38.65 22.37 -9.43
N THR A 10 38.58 22.49 -8.10
CA THR A 10 37.55 21.79 -7.30
C THR A 10 36.14 22.31 -7.57
N ARG A 11 35.97 23.62 -7.83
CA ARG A 11 34.68 24.18 -8.26
C ARG A 11 34.27 23.73 -9.66
N LEU A 12 35.22 23.61 -10.58
CA LEU A 12 34.96 23.08 -11.92
C LEU A 12 34.63 21.59 -11.89
N SER A 13 35.35 20.79 -11.10
CA SER A 13 35.12 19.35 -11.00
C SER A 13 33.76 19.04 -10.36
N THR A 14 33.39 19.75 -9.28
CA THR A 14 32.05 19.61 -8.68
C THR A 14 30.95 20.05 -9.62
N LYS A 15 31.17 21.13 -10.39
CA LYS A 15 30.18 21.57 -11.39
C LYS A 15 30.05 20.58 -12.56
N MET A 16 31.13 19.92 -12.98
CA MET A 16 31.10 18.89 -14.02
C MET A 16 30.47 17.57 -13.53
N LEU A 17 30.84 17.09 -12.34
CA LEU A 17 30.24 15.89 -11.73
C LEU A 17 28.73 16.05 -11.53
N ASN A 18 28.28 17.22 -11.06
CA ASN A 18 26.86 17.49 -10.87
C ASN A 18 26.06 17.59 -12.19
N ILE A 19 26.70 17.76 -13.35
CA ILE A 19 25.98 17.80 -14.65
C ILE A 19 25.61 16.39 -15.13
N ASP A 20 26.39 15.37 -14.78
CA ASP A 20 26.05 13.96 -15.04
C ASP A 20 24.97 13.46 -14.07
N ASP A 21 25.03 13.84 -12.80
CA ASP A 21 24.05 13.39 -11.79
C ASP A 21 22.64 14.02 -11.95
N LEU A 22 22.50 15.13 -12.67
CA LEU A 22 21.24 15.86 -12.82
C LEU A 22 20.42 15.46 -14.06
N LYS A 23 20.95 14.62 -14.95
CA LYS A 23 20.21 14.18 -16.14
C LYS A 23 19.63 12.81 -15.88
N THR A 24 18.40 12.79 -15.39
CA THR A 24 17.60 11.58 -15.39
C THR A 24 17.54 11.05 -16.82
N PRO A 25 17.94 9.79 -17.07
CA PRO A 25 17.79 9.17 -18.38
C PRO A 25 16.35 9.35 -18.88
N LYS A 26 16.15 9.83 -20.11
CA LYS A 26 14.82 10.04 -20.69
C LYS A 26 13.94 8.79 -20.67
N GLU A 27 14.56 7.62 -20.65
CA GLU A 27 13.90 6.32 -20.54
C GLU A 27 13.26 6.09 -19.17
N LEU A 28 13.75 6.76 -18.12
CA LEU A 28 13.22 6.70 -16.76
C LEU A 28 12.20 7.81 -16.45
N GLU A 29 12.11 8.86 -17.27
CA GLU A 29 11.12 9.94 -17.09
C GLU A 29 9.67 9.41 -16.97
N PRO A 30 9.21 8.43 -17.79
CA PRO A 30 7.86 7.87 -17.64
C PRO A 30 7.66 7.08 -16.35
N LEU A 31 8.74 6.52 -15.78
CA LEU A 31 8.69 5.78 -14.50
C LEU A 31 8.68 6.71 -13.29
N LEU A 32 9.15 7.94 -13.47
CA LEU A 32 9.23 8.97 -12.43
C LEU A 32 8.06 9.96 -12.49
N GLU A 33 7.29 9.94 -13.58
CA GLU A 33 6.06 10.72 -13.71
C GLU A 33 4.99 10.14 -12.77
N TYR A 34 4.81 10.78 -11.61
CA TYR A 34 3.73 10.44 -10.69
C TYR A 34 2.38 10.64 -11.37
N ARG A 35 1.69 9.54 -11.67
CA ARG A 35 0.32 9.55 -12.19
C ARG A 35 -0.64 9.24 -11.05
N PRO A 36 -1.44 10.21 -10.58
CA PRO A 36 -2.41 9.95 -9.52
C PRO A 36 -3.42 8.91 -10.01
N VAL A 37 -3.54 7.80 -9.28
CA VAL A 37 -4.56 6.80 -9.57
C VAL A 37 -5.92 7.36 -9.15
N ASN A 38 -6.80 7.58 -10.12
CA ASN A 38 -8.15 8.04 -9.85
C ASN A 38 -9.00 6.90 -9.27
N LEU A 39 -9.40 7.05 -8.00
CA LEU A 39 -10.23 6.07 -7.28
C LEU A 39 -11.73 6.21 -7.55
N CYS A 40 -12.20 7.20 -8.32
CA CYS A 40 -13.62 7.34 -8.61
C CYS A 40 -14.17 6.09 -9.33
N SER A 41 -15.15 5.44 -8.71
CA SER A 41 -15.86 4.28 -9.24
C SER A 41 -17.31 4.29 -8.73
N LYS A 42 -18.22 3.66 -9.48
CA LYS A 42 -19.59 3.34 -9.04
C LYS A 42 -19.74 1.88 -8.59
N ASN A 43 -18.76 1.04 -8.93
CA ASN A 43 -18.76 -0.39 -8.68
C ASN A 43 -17.62 -0.74 -7.71
N LEU A 44 -17.94 -1.45 -6.63
CA LEU A 44 -16.97 -1.85 -5.60
C LEU A 44 -15.80 -2.66 -6.18
N ASP A 45 -16.05 -3.54 -7.14
CA ASP A 45 -14.99 -4.36 -7.75
C ASP A 45 -13.97 -3.50 -8.51
N ASP A 46 -14.46 -2.54 -9.32
CA ASP A 46 -13.61 -1.59 -10.03
C ASP A 46 -12.85 -0.67 -9.05
N PHE A 47 -13.52 -0.25 -7.97
CA PHE A 47 -12.88 0.51 -6.90
C PHE A 47 -11.74 -0.27 -6.25
N LEU A 48 -11.98 -1.52 -5.87
CA LEU A 48 -10.99 -2.37 -5.22
C LEU A 48 -9.79 -2.67 -6.14
N LEU A 49 -10.02 -2.85 -7.44
CA LEU A 49 -8.94 -2.99 -8.42
C LEU A 49 -8.08 -1.73 -8.54
N LYS A 50 -8.70 -0.54 -8.57
CA LYS A 50 -8.01 0.75 -8.56
C LYS A 50 -7.23 0.95 -7.26
N LEU A 51 -7.83 0.62 -6.12
CA LEU A 51 -7.21 0.72 -4.81
C LEU A 51 -5.99 -0.19 -4.69
N ARG A 52 -6.12 -1.43 -5.17
CA ARG A 52 -5.01 -2.38 -5.28
C ARG A 52 -3.84 -1.78 -6.06
N HIS A 53 -4.12 -1.18 -7.23
CA HIS A 53 -3.10 -0.59 -8.08
C HIS A 53 -2.45 0.65 -7.45
N LYS A 54 -3.25 1.52 -6.82
CA LYS A 54 -2.77 2.73 -6.12
C LYS A 54 -1.76 2.40 -5.03
N HIS A 55 -2.01 1.35 -4.26
CA HIS A 55 -1.19 0.97 -3.09
C HIS A 55 -0.22 -0.19 -3.37
N LEU A 56 -0.12 -0.65 -4.62
CA LEU A 56 0.79 -1.72 -5.06
C LEU A 56 0.67 -3.02 -4.24
N VAL A 57 -0.55 -3.36 -3.81
CA VAL A 57 -0.84 -4.61 -3.09
C VAL A 57 -1.29 -5.70 -4.06
N ASN A 58 -1.17 -6.97 -3.69
CA ASN A 58 -1.60 -8.09 -4.52
C ASN A 58 -3.11 -8.32 -4.41
N HIS A 59 -3.64 -8.30 -3.18
CA HIS A 59 -5.04 -8.62 -2.92
C HIS A 59 -5.58 -7.80 -1.76
N ILE A 60 -6.85 -7.44 -1.87
CA ILE A 60 -7.67 -6.84 -0.81
C ILE A 60 -8.96 -7.67 -0.73
N ILE A 61 -9.30 -8.09 0.47
CA ILE A 61 -10.59 -8.68 0.83
C ILE A 61 -11.10 -7.95 2.07
N VAL A 62 -12.35 -7.52 2.04
CA VAL A 62 -13.04 -6.94 3.19
C VAL A 62 -14.20 -7.84 3.60
N THR A 63 -14.28 -8.15 4.88
CA THR A 63 -15.35 -8.93 5.48
C THR A 63 -15.92 -8.20 6.68
N ASP A 64 -17.12 -8.60 7.12
CA ASP A 64 -17.55 -8.30 8.48
C ASP A 64 -16.84 -9.21 9.51
N LEU A 65 -17.18 -9.06 10.79
CA LEU A 65 -16.67 -9.88 11.88
C LEU A 65 -17.14 -11.35 11.85
N GLU A 66 -18.24 -11.65 11.15
CA GLU A 66 -18.75 -13.02 10.98
C GLU A 66 -18.07 -13.75 9.81
N GLY A 67 -17.29 -13.01 9.00
CA GLY A 67 -16.57 -13.53 7.84
C GLY A 67 -17.39 -13.48 6.54
N ILE A 68 -18.51 -12.77 6.52
CA ILE A 68 -19.27 -12.48 5.30
C ILE A 68 -18.46 -11.50 4.46
N VAL A 69 -18.15 -11.87 3.23
CA VAL A 69 -17.35 -11.03 2.33
C VAL A 69 -18.20 -9.88 1.79
N ILE A 70 -17.75 -8.65 2.06
CA ILE A 70 -18.35 -7.41 1.55
C ILE A 70 -17.80 -7.10 0.15
N GLY A 71 -16.52 -7.36 -0.08
CA GLY A 71 -15.85 -7.11 -1.36
C GLY A 71 -14.48 -7.76 -1.42
N SER A 72 -14.06 -8.11 -2.64
CA SER A 72 -12.81 -8.82 -2.86
C SER A 72 -12.24 -8.53 -4.24
N THR A 73 -10.92 -8.34 -4.31
CA THR A 73 -10.15 -8.35 -5.57
C THR A 73 -9.89 -9.77 -6.11
N GLU A 74 -10.18 -10.80 -5.30
CA GLU A 74 -10.03 -12.22 -5.61
C GLU A 74 -11.37 -12.95 -5.67
N LYS A 75 -11.41 -14.03 -6.46
CA LYS A 75 -12.58 -14.91 -6.56
C LYS A 75 -12.64 -15.91 -5.41
N ASP A 76 -11.49 -16.30 -4.84
CA ASP A 76 -11.49 -17.21 -3.70
C ASP A 76 -11.80 -16.48 -2.39
N LEU A 77 -13.06 -16.60 -1.96
CA LEU A 77 -13.58 -15.92 -0.77
C LEU A 77 -13.19 -16.61 0.55
N ARG A 78 -12.63 -17.82 0.50
CA ARG A 78 -12.31 -18.61 1.70
C ARG A 78 -11.26 -17.94 2.57
N GLU A 79 -10.38 -17.14 1.97
CA GLU A 79 -9.35 -16.39 2.70
C GLU A 79 -9.94 -15.28 3.55
N GLY A 80 -11.01 -14.61 3.10
CA GLY A 80 -11.73 -13.62 3.89
C GLY A 80 -12.29 -14.23 5.17
N PHE A 81 -13.03 -15.34 5.03
CA PHE A 81 -13.58 -16.07 6.18
C PHE A 81 -12.49 -16.53 7.17
N LYS A 82 -11.41 -17.13 6.67
CA LYS A 82 -10.27 -17.56 7.52
C LYS A 82 -9.64 -16.39 8.26
N SER A 83 -9.55 -15.24 7.61
CA SER A 83 -8.95 -14.04 8.19
C SER A 83 -9.81 -13.46 9.31
N ALA A 84 -11.13 -13.39 9.12
CA ALA A 84 -12.07 -13.00 10.17
C ALA A 84 -12.02 -13.96 11.37
N ALA A 85 -12.05 -15.27 11.10
CA ALA A 85 -11.95 -16.29 12.15
C ALA A 85 -10.62 -16.19 12.93
N MET A 86 -9.50 -15.99 12.23
CA MET A 86 -8.19 -15.82 12.87
C MET A 86 -8.09 -14.54 13.68
N TYR A 87 -8.62 -13.43 13.17
CA TYR A 87 -8.71 -12.19 13.93
C TYR A 87 -9.49 -12.39 15.23
N ASN A 88 -10.68 -12.99 15.13
CA ASN A 88 -11.55 -13.22 16.29
C ASN A 88 -10.86 -14.09 17.33
N TYR A 89 -10.19 -15.18 16.91
CA TYR A 89 -9.43 -16.03 17.81
C TYR A 89 -8.29 -15.27 18.51
N ILE A 90 -7.46 -14.54 17.78
CA ILE A 90 -6.33 -13.82 18.40
C ILE A 90 -6.85 -12.70 19.33
N ASN A 91 -7.96 -12.06 18.98
CA ASN A 91 -8.57 -11.01 19.78
C ASN A 91 -9.18 -11.53 21.10
N THR A 92 -9.49 -12.83 21.24
CA THR A 92 -9.84 -13.41 22.56
C THR A 92 -8.63 -13.56 23.47
N GLU A 93 -7.44 -13.76 22.90
CA GLU A 93 -6.20 -13.97 23.63
C GLU A 93 -5.45 -12.65 23.93
N ILE A 94 -5.51 -11.70 23.01
CA ILE A 94 -4.79 -10.41 23.08
C ILE A 94 -5.79 -9.26 23.03
N LYS A 95 -5.93 -8.56 24.16
CA LYS A 95 -6.76 -7.34 24.24
C LYS A 95 -6.14 -6.23 23.39
N GLU A 96 -7.00 -5.44 22.74
CA GLU A 96 -6.62 -4.26 21.94
C GLU A 96 -5.67 -4.58 20.77
N LEU A 97 -5.90 -5.72 20.11
CA LEU A 97 -5.16 -6.13 18.92
C LEU A 97 -5.25 -5.07 17.81
N SER A 98 -4.10 -4.48 17.43
CA SER A 98 -4.08 -3.45 16.37
C SER A 98 -3.97 -4.03 14.96
N ILE A 99 -3.09 -5.00 14.73
CA ILE A 99 -2.77 -5.53 13.40
C ILE A 99 -2.12 -6.90 13.56
N ILE A 100 -2.41 -7.83 12.64
CA ILE A 100 -1.72 -9.11 12.53
C ILE A 100 -0.93 -9.10 11.22
N LEU A 101 0.36 -9.40 11.30
CA LEU A 101 1.27 -9.50 10.16
C LEU A 101 1.82 -10.92 10.07
N ILE A 102 1.65 -11.57 8.93
CA ILE A 102 2.08 -12.96 8.70
C ILE A 102 2.87 -13.00 7.39
N GLU A 103 4.16 -13.29 7.49
CA GLU A 103 5.02 -13.50 6.33
C GLU A 103 4.91 -14.95 5.84
N SER A 104 4.30 -15.14 4.67
CA SER A 104 4.19 -16.42 3.98
C SER A 104 3.96 -16.20 2.49
N LYS A 105 5.02 -16.40 1.69
CA LYS A 105 5.03 -16.09 0.23
C LYS A 105 4.59 -14.66 -0.06
N GLY A 106 5.10 -13.71 0.73
CA GLY A 106 4.63 -12.33 0.81
C GLY A 106 4.00 -12.03 2.18
N TRP A 107 3.53 -10.81 2.36
CA TRP A 107 2.91 -10.34 3.58
C TRP A 107 1.40 -10.53 3.52
N ASN A 108 0.86 -11.22 4.52
CA ASN A 108 -0.56 -11.38 4.76
C ASN A 108 -0.90 -10.53 5.99
N ILE A 109 -1.73 -9.53 5.77
CA ILE A 109 -2.02 -8.48 6.74
C ILE A 109 -3.49 -8.58 7.10
N ILE A 110 -3.79 -8.72 8.39
CA ILE A 110 -5.16 -8.66 8.90
C ILE A 110 -5.28 -7.43 9.79
N PHE A 111 -6.25 -6.60 9.47
CA PHE A 111 -6.49 -5.35 10.15
C PHE A 111 -7.97 -5.19 10.44
N LYS A 112 -8.36 -4.98 11.69
CA LYS A 112 -9.73 -4.63 12.03
C LYS A 112 -9.88 -3.11 12.02
N TYR A 113 -10.95 -2.64 11.39
CA TYR A 113 -11.39 -1.25 11.52
C TYR A 113 -12.91 -1.19 11.57
N SER A 114 -13.45 -0.50 12.59
CA SER A 114 -14.88 -0.51 12.92
C SER A 114 -15.41 -1.95 13.07
N ASP A 115 -16.41 -2.34 12.28
CA ASP A 115 -17.04 -3.67 12.29
C ASP A 115 -16.56 -4.56 11.15
N ASN A 116 -15.50 -4.14 10.45
CA ASN A 116 -14.94 -4.82 9.30
C ASN A 116 -13.54 -5.37 9.59
N VAL A 117 -13.22 -6.49 8.95
CA VAL A 117 -11.90 -7.10 8.92
C VAL A 117 -11.35 -7.00 7.50
N TYR A 118 -10.16 -6.43 7.39
CA TYR A 118 -9.44 -6.22 6.15
C TYR A 118 -8.31 -7.23 6.05
N PHE A 119 -8.34 -8.01 4.99
CA PHE A 119 -7.27 -8.92 4.62
C PHE A 119 -6.55 -8.38 3.39
N ILE A 120 -5.26 -8.07 3.55
CA ILE A 120 -4.43 -7.46 2.50
C ILE A 120 -3.21 -8.36 2.27
N LYS A 121 -2.95 -8.70 1.01
CA LYS A 121 -1.71 -9.36 0.59
C LYS A 121 -0.81 -8.38 -0.14
N ALA A 122 0.46 -8.34 0.22
CA ALA A 122 1.47 -7.50 -0.41
C ALA A 122 2.78 -8.28 -0.59
N ASN A 123 3.58 -7.95 -1.61
CA ASN A 123 4.92 -8.52 -1.76
C ASN A 123 5.86 -7.98 -0.68
N ASP A 124 5.73 -6.70 -0.36
CA ASP A 124 6.55 -5.98 0.62
C ASP A 124 5.78 -5.74 1.93
N SER A 125 6.54 -5.48 3.00
CA SER A 125 5.97 -5.17 4.31
C SER A 125 5.35 -3.78 4.26
N LEU A 126 4.04 -3.69 4.47
CA LEU A 126 3.37 -2.41 4.62
C LEU A 126 3.46 -1.95 6.07
N SER A 127 3.83 -0.68 6.25
CA SER A 127 3.69 -0.01 7.53
C SER A 127 2.21 0.11 7.92
N ARG A 128 1.96 0.26 9.23
CA ARG A 128 0.60 0.51 9.75
C ARG A 128 -0.05 1.74 9.09
N ILE A 129 0.74 2.75 8.73
CA ILE A 129 0.25 3.99 8.09
C ILE A 129 -0.27 3.68 6.69
N GLU A 130 0.44 2.88 5.91
CA GLU A 130 0.03 2.47 4.57
C GLU A 130 -1.22 1.58 4.61
N VAL A 131 -1.28 0.63 5.54
CA VAL A 131 -2.47 -0.20 5.77
C VAL A 131 -3.68 0.68 6.12
N MET A 132 -3.50 1.64 7.03
CA MET A 132 -4.57 2.56 7.41
C MET A 132 -5.01 3.45 6.23
N ALA A 133 -4.10 3.83 5.33
CA ALA A 133 -4.44 4.60 4.13
C ALA A 133 -5.34 3.79 3.19
N ILE A 134 -5.03 2.50 2.95
CA ILE A 134 -5.87 1.57 2.18
C ILE A 134 -7.26 1.46 2.81
N VAL A 135 -7.31 1.22 4.13
CA VAL A 135 -8.56 1.04 4.88
C VAL A 135 -9.41 2.30 4.85
N ASN A 136 -8.81 3.48 5.06
CA ASN A 136 -9.53 4.75 5.01
C ASN A 136 -10.12 5.05 3.63
N ASP A 137 -9.36 4.81 2.55
CA ASP A 137 -9.87 4.97 1.19
C ASP A 137 -11.11 4.08 0.97
N LEU A 138 -11.05 2.82 1.41
CA LEU A 138 -12.14 1.85 1.27
C LEU A 138 -13.36 2.19 2.15
N GLU A 139 -13.15 2.54 3.42
CA GLU A 139 -14.22 2.98 4.32
C GLU A 139 -14.93 4.23 3.80
N ASN A 140 -14.19 5.20 3.26
CA ASN A 140 -14.78 6.40 2.66
C ASN A 140 -15.65 6.05 1.45
N TYR A 141 -15.21 5.10 0.62
CA TYR A 141 -16.01 4.62 -0.50
C TYR A 141 -17.29 3.90 -0.05
N LEU A 142 -17.17 2.99 0.93
CA LEU A 142 -18.31 2.22 1.45
C LEU A 142 -19.37 3.13 2.10
N LYS A 143 -18.98 4.26 2.70
CA LYS A 143 -19.91 5.26 3.26
C LYS A 143 -20.72 6.00 2.20
N VAL A 144 -20.21 6.14 0.98
CA VAL A 144 -20.88 6.91 -0.09
C VAL A 144 -21.85 6.03 -0.89
N ILE A 145 -21.65 4.72 -0.91
CA ILE A 145 -22.47 3.77 -1.68
C ILE A 145 -23.59 3.11 -0.88
N LYS A 146 -23.49 3.10 0.45
CA LYS A 146 -24.62 2.77 1.32
C LYS A 146 -25.69 3.86 1.25
#